data_AF-A0A0H3ZUN1-F1
#
_entry.id   AF-A0A0H3ZUN1-F1
#
_cell.length_a   1.000
_cell.length_b   1.000
_cell.length_c   1.000
_cell.angle_alpha   90.00
_cell.angle_beta   90.00
_cell.angle_gamma   90.00
#
_symmetry.space_group_name_H-M   'P 1'
#
loop_
_entity.id
_entity.type
_entity.pdbx_description
1 polymer ?
#
loop_
_entity_poly.entity_id
_entity_poly.type
_entity_poly.pdbx_seq_one_letter_code
_entity_poly.pdbx_strand_id
1 'polypeptide(L)'
;MEYVRTAIVNDEEYIIQTCSANQQWDMLNMFFRYGLSDALYQIAVGNRELIAASLFGKFSELASDQERAQVTEMLLGTCIKKGETKPIEIDDFHGRMYTFILLHIEALKLNYADFMPILLTPEEEPKETTPGDNLSPL
;
A
#
# COMPACT_ATOMS: atom_id res chain seq x y z
N MET A 1 -4.05 13.12 -9.19
CA MET A 1 -3.13 12.57 -10.20
C MET A 1 -2.92 11.11 -9.83
N GLU A 2 -3.25 10.18 -10.73
CA GLU A 2 -2.93 8.76 -10.55
C GLU A 2 -1.44 8.57 -10.88
N TYR A 3 -0.65 8.09 -9.92
CA TYR A 3 0.77 7.83 -10.15
C TYR A 3 0.90 6.43 -10.75
N VAL A 4 1.00 6.37 -12.08
CA VAL A 4 1.32 5.14 -12.80
C VAL A 4 2.83 4.92 -12.73
N ARG A 5 3.28 3.74 -12.33
CA ARG A 5 4.70 3.37 -12.32
C ARG A 5 4.94 2.10 -13.11
N THR A 6 6.04 2.10 -13.84
CA THR A 6 6.55 0.91 -14.49
C THR A 6 7.48 0.14 -13.53
N ALA A 7 7.28 -1.16 -13.42
CA ALA A 7 8.15 -2.10 -12.71
C ALA A 7 8.74 -3.13 -13.69
N ILE A 8 10.00 -3.51 -13.50
CA ILE A 8 10.62 -4.63 -14.23
C ILE A 8 10.73 -5.80 -13.26
N VAL A 9 10.10 -6.91 -13.61
CA VAL A 9 10.08 -8.15 -12.81
C VAL A 9 10.42 -9.31 -13.75
N ASN A 10 11.50 -10.04 -13.44
CA ASN A 10 11.97 -11.18 -14.24
C ASN A 10 12.15 -10.85 -15.73
N ASP A 11 12.82 -9.73 -16.03
CA ASP A 11 13.05 -9.19 -17.37
C ASP A 11 11.77 -8.81 -18.15
N GLU A 12 10.61 -8.86 -17.51
CA GLU A 12 9.33 -8.42 -18.06
C GLU A 12 8.90 -7.08 -17.45
N GLU A 13 8.31 -6.22 -18.26
CA GLU A 13 7.89 -4.89 -17.85
C GLU A 13 6.39 -4.87 -17.54
N TYR A 14 6.04 -4.28 -16.41
CA TYR A 14 4.69 -4.21 -15.85
C TYR A 14 4.33 -2.77 -15.52
N ILE A 15 3.07 -2.41 -15.74
CA ILE A 15 2.49 -1.11 -15.43
C ILE A 15 1.61 -1.31 -14.20
N ILE A 16 2.00 -0.69 -13.08
CA ILE A 16 1.28 -0.74 -11.82
C ILE A 16 0.67 0.63 -11.55
N GLN A 17 -0.62 0.65 -11.22
CA GLN A 17 -1.31 1.87 -10.82
C GLN A 17 -1.38 1.96 -9.29
N THR A 18 -1.29 3.17 -8.74
CA THR A 18 -1.60 3.40 -7.33
C THR A 18 -3.06 3.10 -7.05
N CYS A 19 -3.33 2.42 -5.94
CA CYS A 19 -4.66 2.27 -5.36
C CYS A 19 -5.28 3.65 -5.06
N SER A 20 -6.60 3.72 -5.06
CA SER A 20 -7.32 4.91 -4.57
C SER A 20 -7.06 5.14 -3.07
N ALA A 21 -7.29 6.36 -2.59
CA ALA A 21 -7.11 6.69 -1.17
C ALA A 21 -7.92 5.79 -0.23
N ASN A 22 -9.16 5.42 -0.62
CA ASN A 22 -10.00 4.52 0.17
C ASN A 22 -9.40 3.10 0.23
N GLN A 23 -8.91 2.57 -0.90
CA GLN A 23 -8.26 1.27 -0.92
C GLN A 23 -6.96 1.27 -0.09
N GLN A 24 -6.16 2.34 -0.18
CA GLN A 24 -4.95 2.48 0.64
C GLN A 24 -5.28 2.52 2.13
N TRP A 25 -6.35 3.22 2.51
CA TRP A 25 -6.85 3.29 3.88
C TRP A 25 -7.36 1.94 4.40
N ASP A 26 -8.13 1.22 3.58
CA ASP A 26 -8.63 -0.11 3.93
C ASP A 26 -7.49 -1.11 4.12
N MET A 27 -6.50 -1.13 3.22
CA MET A 27 -5.29 -1.94 3.37
C MET A 27 -4.52 -1.61 4.64
N LEU A 28 -4.38 -0.33 4.95
CA LEU A 28 -3.69 0.14 6.13
C LEU A 28 -4.38 -0.33 7.42
N ASN A 29 -5.71 -0.23 7.49
CA ASN A 29 -6.48 -0.75 8.62
C ASN A 29 -6.34 -2.28 8.78
N MET A 30 -6.29 -3.02 7.66
CA MET A 30 -6.02 -4.45 7.69
C MET A 30 -4.63 -4.75 8.24
N PHE A 31 -3.59 -4.09 7.73
CA PHE A 31 -2.22 -4.28 8.23
C PHE A 31 -2.07 -3.90 9.70
N PHE A 32 -2.72 -2.84 10.17
CA PHE A 32 -2.74 -2.46 11.58
C PHE A 32 -3.43 -3.48 12.47
N ARG A 33 -4.55 -4.08 12.03
CA ARG A 33 -5.25 -5.15 12.76
C ARG A 33 -4.33 -6.34 13.05
N TYR A 34 -3.37 -6.61 12.17
CA TYR A 34 -2.39 -7.68 12.31
C TYR A 34 -1.06 -7.25 12.97
N GLY A 35 -0.96 -6.02 13.48
CA GLY A 35 0.25 -5.52 14.11
C GLY A 35 1.43 -5.35 13.14
N LEU A 36 1.14 -5.07 11.86
CA LEU A 36 2.15 -4.92 10.80
C LEU A 36 2.58 -3.46 10.56
N SER A 37 2.24 -2.56 11.48
CA SER A 37 2.57 -1.13 11.44
C SER A 37 4.07 -0.87 11.31
N ASP A 38 4.90 -1.66 11.99
CA ASP A 38 6.36 -1.51 11.94
C ASP A 38 6.92 -1.80 10.56
N ALA A 39 6.37 -2.81 9.88
CA ALA A 39 6.79 -3.15 8.52
C ALA A 39 6.35 -2.05 7.52
N LEU A 40 5.16 -1.48 7.69
CA LEU A 40 4.72 -0.32 6.90
C LEU A 40 5.63 0.90 7.10
N TYR A 41 5.97 1.21 8.35
CA TYR A 41 6.88 2.30 8.69
C TYR A 41 8.26 2.10 8.04
N GLN A 42 8.78 0.87 8.11
CA GLN A 42 10.08 0.50 7.55
C GLN A 42 10.11 0.60 6.00
N ILE A 43 9.01 0.27 5.31
CA ILE A 43 8.87 0.50 3.86
C ILE A 43 8.92 2.00 3.54
N ALA A 44 8.19 2.80 4.33
CA ALA A 44 8.04 4.23 4.13
C ALA A 44 9.36 5.00 4.34
N VAL A 45 10.20 4.59 5.31
CA VAL A 45 11.54 5.20 5.56
C VAL A 45 12.64 4.73 4.60
N GLY A 46 12.33 3.86 3.62
CA GLY A 46 13.26 3.50 2.55
C GLY A 46 13.87 2.10 2.63
N ASN A 47 13.58 1.30 3.67
CA ASN A 47 14.02 -0.11 3.76
C ASN A 47 13.07 -1.03 2.99
N ARG A 48 13.01 -0.87 1.67
CA ARG A 48 11.82 -1.22 0.87
C ARG A 48 11.65 -2.70 0.53
N GLU A 49 12.68 -3.41 0.11
CA GLU A 49 12.50 -4.75 -0.50
C GLU A 49 12.28 -5.89 0.51
N LEU A 50 13.22 -6.07 1.45
CA LEU A 50 13.11 -7.14 2.46
C LEU A 50 11.90 -6.94 3.38
N ILE A 51 11.55 -5.70 3.66
CA ILE A 51 10.42 -5.37 4.53
C ILE A 51 9.09 -5.51 3.79
N ALA A 52 8.98 -5.10 2.53
CA ALA A 52 7.77 -5.35 1.75
C ALA A 52 7.54 -6.85 1.55
N ALA A 53 8.60 -7.63 1.33
CA ALA A 53 8.52 -9.09 1.29
C ALA A 53 8.04 -9.66 2.64
N SER A 54 8.59 -9.17 3.75
CA SER A 54 8.18 -9.60 5.09
C SER A 54 6.75 -9.16 5.44
N LEU A 55 6.31 -7.99 4.99
CA LEU A 55 4.95 -7.48 5.19
C LEU A 55 3.96 -8.39 4.46
N PHE A 56 4.21 -8.65 3.17
CA PHE A 56 3.38 -9.53 2.36
C PHE A 56 3.34 -10.96 2.92
N GLY A 57 4.50 -11.50 3.32
CA GLY A 57 4.60 -12.82 3.94
C GLY A 57 3.78 -12.93 5.23
N LYS A 58 4.01 -12.03 6.20
CA LYS A 58 3.29 -12.04 7.49
C LYS A 58 1.79 -11.80 7.31
N PHE A 59 1.40 -10.89 6.42
CA PHE A 59 -0.01 -10.68 6.10
C PHE A 59 -0.64 -11.94 5.52
N SER A 60 0.06 -12.63 4.61
CA SER A 60 -0.43 -13.86 3.99
C SER A 60 -0.62 -15.00 5.00
N GLU A 61 0.19 -15.06 6.05
CA GLU A 61 0.08 -16.03 7.14
C GLU A 61 -1.11 -15.75 8.08
N LEU A 62 -1.40 -14.47 8.34
CA LEU A 62 -2.38 -14.06 9.36
C LEU A 62 -3.77 -13.77 8.82
N ALA A 63 -3.87 -13.29 7.58
CA ALA A 63 -5.12 -12.85 6.97
C ALA A 63 -6.04 -14.03 6.61
N SER A 64 -7.35 -13.76 6.50
CA SER A 64 -8.27 -14.71 5.87
C SER A 64 -8.05 -14.82 4.36
N ASP A 65 -8.56 -15.88 3.73
CA ASP A 65 -8.56 -16.01 2.26
C ASP A 65 -9.22 -14.79 1.57
N GLN A 66 -10.30 -14.29 2.18
CA GLN A 66 -11.03 -13.14 1.66
C GLN A 66 -10.20 -11.86 1.72
N GLU A 67 -9.51 -11.60 2.84
CA GLU A 67 -8.64 -10.42 2.98
C GLU A 67 -7.40 -10.52 2.06
N ARG A 68 -6.84 -11.72 1.88
CA ARG A 68 -5.77 -11.95 0.90
C ARG A 68 -6.22 -11.63 -0.52
N ALA A 69 -7.38 -12.13 -0.93
CA ALA A 69 -7.94 -11.87 -2.25
C ALA A 69 -8.24 -10.37 -2.44
N GLN A 70 -8.78 -9.71 -1.41
CA GLN A 70 -9.07 -8.28 -1.43
C GLN A 70 -7.80 -7.43 -1.60
N VAL A 71 -6.74 -7.70 -0.83
CA VAL A 71 -5.46 -6.98 -0.98
C VAL A 71 -4.81 -7.25 -2.32
N THR A 72 -4.87 -8.50 -2.81
CA THR A 72 -4.39 -8.86 -4.15
C THR A 72 -5.10 -8.06 -5.23
N GLU A 73 -6.43 -7.98 -5.17
CA GLU A 73 -7.24 -7.20 -6.11
C GLU A 73 -6.90 -5.70 -6.04
N MET A 74 -6.75 -5.14 -4.84
CA MET A 74 -6.37 -3.74 -4.68
C MET A 74 -5.00 -3.42 -5.29
N LEU A 75 -4.02 -4.29 -5.08
CA LEU A 75 -2.63 -4.06 -5.51
C LEU A 75 -2.39 -4.38 -6.99
N LEU A 76 -3.02 -5.45 -7.50
CA LEU A 76 -2.74 -6.01 -8.83
C LEU A 76 -3.92 -5.99 -9.80
N GLY A 77 -5.15 -5.71 -9.36
CA GLY A 77 -6.36 -5.77 -10.22
C GLY A 77 -6.33 -4.80 -11.41
N THR A 78 -5.46 -3.79 -11.38
CA THR A 78 -5.20 -2.87 -12.49
C THR A 78 -3.78 -2.99 -13.06
N CYS A 79 -3.00 -3.98 -12.62
CA CYS A 79 -1.64 -4.22 -13.10
C CYS A 79 -1.69 -4.80 -14.52
N ILE A 80 -0.99 -4.17 -15.46
CA ILE A 80 -0.97 -4.56 -16.87
C ILE A 80 0.46 -4.92 -17.26
N LYS A 81 0.66 -6.09 -17.88
CA LYS A 81 1.94 -6.41 -18.51
C LYS A 81 2.13 -5.52 -19.75
N LYS A 82 3.30 -4.91 -19.92
CA LYS A 82 3.53 -3.99 -21.04
C LYS A 82 3.33 -4.69 -22.38
N GLY A 83 2.52 -4.06 -23.24
CA GLY A 83 2.10 -4.60 -24.53
C GLY A 83 0.74 -5.30 -24.49
N GLU A 84 0.23 -5.63 -23.31
CA GLU A 84 -1.12 -6.14 -23.12
C GLU A 84 -2.14 -4.99 -22.99
N THR A 85 -3.41 -5.32 -23.21
CA THR A 85 -4.54 -4.38 -23.10
C THR A 85 -5.46 -4.64 -21.92
N LYS A 86 -5.25 -5.75 -21.22
CA LYS A 86 -6.05 -6.18 -20.07
C LYS A 86 -5.17 -6.27 -18.82
N PRO A 87 -5.75 -6.05 -17.63
CA PRO A 87 -5.08 -6.38 -16.38
C PRO A 87 -4.75 -7.87 -16.31
N ILE A 88 -3.72 -8.18 -15.53
CA ILE A 88 -3.29 -9.55 -15.28
C ILE A 88 -4.28 -10.23 -14.35
N GLU A 89 -4.70 -11.44 -14.70
CA GLU A 89 -5.57 -12.26 -13.86
C GLU A 89 -4.72 -13.10 -12.90
N ILE A 90 -5.27 -13.46 -11.73
CA ILE A 90 -4.51 -14.26 -10.74
C ILE A 90 -4.06 -15.61 -11.35
N ASP A 91 -4.87 -16.19 -12.21
CA ASP A 91 -4.58 -17.46 -12.89
C ASP A 91 -3.39 -17.36 -13.86
N ASP A 92 -3.05 -16.16 -14.35
CA ASP A 92 -1.86 -15.94 -15.21
C ASP A 92 -0.54 -16.20 -14.45
N PHE A 93 -0.60 -16.26 -13.12
CA PHE A 93 0.56 -16.56 -12.27
C PHE A 93 0.76 -18.07 -12.02
N HIS A 94 -0.01 -18.95 -12.65
CA HIS A 94 0.18 -20.40 -12.52
C HIS A 94 1.62 -20.79 -12.90
N GLY A 95 2.36 -21.37 -11.95
CA GLY A 95 3.78 -21.71 -12.13
C GLY A 95 4.75 -20.51 -12.10
N ARG A 96 4.27 -19.29 -11.86
CA ARG A 96 5.03 -18.03 -11.79
C ARG A 96 4.90 -17.34 -10.43
N MET A 97 4.87 -18.13 -9.35
CA MET A 97 4.68 -17.62 -7.98
C MET A 97 5.74 -16.57 -7.58
N TYR A 98 6.96 -16.69 -8.09
CA TYR A 98 8.01 -15.71 -7.85
C TYR A 98 7.68 -14.33 -8.45
N THR A 99 7.20 -14.28 -9.70
CA THR A 99 6.71 -13.04 -10.33
C THR A 99 5.55 -12.44 -9.57
N PHE A 100 4.60 -13.28 -9.13
CA PHE A 100 3.45 -12.87 -8.34
C PHE A 100 3.86 -12.13 -7.06
N ILE A 101 4.80 -12.70 -6.30
CA ILE A 101 5.30 -12.09 -5.06
C ILE A 101 6.04 -10.78 -5.35
N LEU A 102 6.90 -10.74 -6.37
CA LEU A 102 7.65 -9.54 -6.70
C LEU A 102 6.75 -8.37 -7.14
N LEU A 103 5.67 -8.66 -7.87
CA LEU A 103 4.69 -7.63 -8.24
C LEU A 103 3.94 -7.08 -7.03
N HIS A 104 3.58 -7.92 -6.06
CA HIS A 104 3.00 -7.44 -4.79
C HIS A 104 3.94 -6.51 -4.05
N ILE A 105 5.22 -6.88 -3.99
CA ILE A 105 6.26 -6.06 -3.35
C ILE A 105 6.39 -4.70 -4.05
N GLU A 106 6.46 -4.68 -5.38
CA GLU A 106 6.53 -3.42 -6.14
C GLU A 106 5.27 -2.56 -5.98
N ALA A 107 4.09 -3.18 -5.97
CA ALA A 107 2.82 -2.48 -5.76
C ALA A 107 2.72 -1.89 -4.34
N LEU A 108 3.16 -2.61 -3.32
CA LEU A 108 3.24 -2.11 -1.94
C LEU A 108 4.21 -0.94 -1.82
N LYS A 109 5.41 -1.07 -2.40
CA LYS A 109 6.42 0.00 -2.44
C LYS A 109 5.87 1.26 -3.08
N LEU A 110 5.13 1.13 -4.18
CA LEU A 110 4.50 2.25 -4.88
C LEU A 110 3.41 2.91 -4.02
N ASN A 111 2.50 2.12 -3.48
CA ASN A 111 1.34 2.64 -2.73
C ASN A 111 1.71 3.31 -1.40
N TYR A 112 2.83 2.94 -0.80
CA TYR A 112 3.28 3.48 0.48
C TYR A 112 4.56 4.33 0.36
N ALA A 113 4.98 4.68 -0.85
CA ALA A 113 6.13 5.56 -1.07
C ALA A 113 5.95 6.93 -0.40
N ASP A 114 4.71 7.45 -0.43
CA ASP A 114 4.32 8.76 0.10
C ASP A 114 3.61 8.65 1.47
N PHE A 115 3.83 7.55 2.19
CA PHE A 115 3.15 7.31 3.47
C PHE A 115 3.76 8.09 4.65
N MET A 116 5.04 8.49 4.54
CA MET A 116 5.76 9.19 5.60
C MET A 116 5.11 10.51 6.08
N PRO A 117 4.59 11.39 5.20
CA PRO A 117 3.90 12.61 5.64
C PRO A 117 2.68 12.33 6.51
N ILE A 118 1.92 11.25 6.28
CA ILE A 118 0.72 10.93 7.06
C ILE A 118 1.09 10.48 8.48
N LEU A 119 2.12 9.65 8.63
CA LEU A 119 2.57 9.19 9.95
C LEU A 119 3.37 10.23 10.75
N LEU A 120 4.03 11.16 10.05
CA LEU A 120 4.82 12.23 10.67
C LEU A 120 4.06 13.53 10.85
N THR A 121 2.81 13.62 10.38
CA THR A 121 1.94 14.75 10.75
C THR A 121 1.68 14.57 12.24
N PRO A 122 2.19 15.45 13.13
CA PRO A 122 1.78 15.41 14.52
C PRO A 122 0.25 15.46 14.51
N GLU A 123 -0.42 14.64 15.32
CA GLU A 123 -1.79 14.96 15.68
C GLU A 123 -1.76 16.41 16.15
N GLU A 124 -2.33 17.35 15.38
CA GLU A 124 -2.58 18.67 15.91
C GLU A 124 -3.54 18.41 17.06
N GLU A 125 -3.02 18.44 18.29
CA GLU A 125 -3.84 18.44 19.48
C GLU A 125 -4.97 19.44 19.22
N PRO A 126 -6.25 19.03 19.37
CA PRO A 126 -7.35 19.94 19.14
C PRO A 126 -7.08 21.14 20.01
N LYS A 127 -6.83 22.31 19.37
CA LYS A 127 -6.52 23.54 20.08
C LYS A 127 -7.51 23.66 21.21
N GLU A 128 -7.04 23.57 22.45
CA GLU A 128 -7.87 23.83 23.61
C GLU A 128 -8.47 25.21 23.38
N THR A 129 -9.78 25.28 23.09
CA THR A 129 -10.49 26.54 23.13
C THR A 129 -10.52 26.94 24.59
N THR A 130 -9.55 27.74 25.02
CA THR A 130 -9.58 28.36 26.34
C THR A 130 -10.91 29.11 26.45
N PRO A 131 -11.72 28.88 27.49
CA PRO A 131 -12.94 29.65 27.71
C PRO A 131 -12.51 31.09 28.10
N GLY A 132 -12.40 31.96 27.10
CA GLY A 132 -11.85 33.30 27.31
C GLY A 132 -12.06 34.29 26.17
N ASP A 133 -12.18 33.84 24.91
CA ASP A 133 -12.26 34.76 23.75
C ASP A 133 -13.65 35.40 23.52
N ASN A 134 -14.49 35.43 24.55
CA ASN A 134 -15.66 36.31 24.62
C ASN A 134 -15.35 37.53 25.49
N LEU A 135 -14.38 38.37 25.08
CA LEU A 135 -14.35 39.76 25.53
C LEU A 135 -13.88 40.65 24.37
N SER A 136 -14.87 41.22 23.66
CA SER A 136 -14.72 42.54 23.02
C SER A 136 -14.20 43.55 24.08
N PRO A 137 -13.33 44.51 23.72
CA PRO A 137 -13.80 45.79 23.14
C PRO A 137 -12.81 46.37 22.08
N LEU A 138 -13.21 47.19 21.12
CA LEU A 138 -13.91 48.50 21.18
C LEU A 138 -14.81 48.70 19.96
#